data_AF-A0A940REP8-F1
#
_entry.id   AF-A0A940REP8-F1
#
_cell.length_a   1.000
_cell.length_b   1.000
_cell.length_c   1.000
_cell.angle_alpha   90.00
_cell.angle_beta   90.00
_cell.angle_gamma   90.00
#
_symmetry.space_group_name_H-M   'P 1'
#
loop_
_entity.id
_entity.type
_entity.pdbx_description
1 polymer ?
#
loop_
_entity_poly.entity_id
_entity_poly.type
_entity_poly.pdbx_seq_one_letter_code
_entity_poly.pdbx_strand_id
1 'polypeptide(L)' 'MFKTYVKIAWRNLMRNKVFSFINIFGLSVGLTCCILITLFIVHETSYDKFHKNANRIYQIATIFYDEGA' A
#
# COMPACT_ATOMS: atom_id res chain seq x y z
N MET A 1 6.80 4.42 35.69
CA MET A 1 7.76 3.48 35.05
C MET A 1 7.92 3.70 33.54
N PHE A 2 6.85 3.85 32.74
CA PHE A 2 6.92 4.08 31.28
C PHE A 2 7.84 5.24 30.85
N LYS A 3 7.82 6.36 31.60
CA LYS A 3 8.71 7.51 31.37
C LYS A 3 10.20 7.14 31.41
N THR A 4 10.58 6.18 32.25
CA THR A 4 11.98 5.74 32.39
C THR A 4 12.40 4.90 31.18
N TYR A 5 11.56 3.96 30.72
CA TYR A 5 11.84 3.16 29.53
C TYR A 5 11.96 4.03 28.27
N VAL A 6 11.03 4.98 28.07
CA VAL A 6 11.10 5.93 26.95
C VAL A 6 12.39 6.77 27.02
N LYS A 7 12.78 7.24 28.22
CA LYS A 7 14.02 8.01 28.41
C LYS A 7 15.28 7.19 28.10
N ILE A 8 15.30 5.92 28.48
CA ILE A 8 16.43 5.01 28.20
C ILE A 8 16.50 4.68 26.70
N ALA A 9 15.37 4.36 26.07
CA ALA A 9 15.29 4.08 24.65
C ALA A 9 15.75 5.30 23.82
N TRP A 10 15.29 6.51 24.17
CA TRP A 10 15.70 7.75 23.50
C TRP A 10 17.21 8.01 23.62
N ARG A 11 17.79 7.82 24.82
CA ARG A 11 19.25 7.94 25.02
C ARG A 11 20.02 6.92 24.19
N ASN A 12 19.51 5.70 24.05
CA ASN A 12 20.16 4.64 23.30
C ASN A 12 20.10 4.93 21.78
N LEU A 13 18.95 5.38 21.28
CA LEU A 13 18.76 5.83 19.90
C LEU A 13 19.72 6.97 19.53
N MET A 14 19.87 7.96 20.43
CA MET A 14 20.76 9.10 20.23
C MET A 14 22.26 8.75 20.31
N ARG A 15 22.63 7.63 20.94
CA ARG A 15 24.03 7.19 21.04
C ARG A 15 24.54 6.62 19.72
N ASN A 16 23.68 5.89 19.00
CA ASN A 16 23.99 5.31 17.69
C ASN A 16 23.12 5.94 16.59
N LYS A 17 23.31 7.25 16.35
CA LYS A 17 22.44 8.05 15.47
C LYS A 17 22.38 7.52 14.03
N VAL A 18 23.54 7.19 13.44
CA VAL A 18 23.60 6.75 12.02
C VAL A 18 22.91 5.40 11.85
N PHE A 19 23.25 4.42 12.69
CA PHE A 19 22.65 3.09 12.64
C PHE A 19 21.14 3.13 12.89
N SER A 20 20.71 3.88 13.91
CA SER A 20 19.29 4.05 14.22
C SER A 20 18.54 4.77 13.09
N PHE A 21 19.16 5.78 12.47
CA PHE A 21 18.58 6.50 11.34
C PHE A 21 18.36 5.58 10.15
N ILE A 22 19.37 4.82 9.72
CA ILE A 22 19.25 3.89 8.58
C ILE A 22 18.15 2.85 8.85
N ASN A 23 18.12 2.27 10.05
CA ASN A 23 17.15 1.23 10.39
C ASN A 23 15.71 1.78 10.42
N ILE A 24 15.48 2.92 11.09
CA ILE A 24 14.16 3.54 11.18
C ILE A 24 13.70 4.04 9.81
N PHE A 25 14.60 4.65 9.05
CA PHE A 25 14.30 5.16 7.71
C PHE A 25 13.96 4.01 6.75
N GLY A 26 14.77 2.95 6.70
CA GLY A 26 14.51 1.78 5.87
C GLY A 26 13.18 1.10 6.20
N LEU A 27 12.89 0.90 7.49
CA LEU A 27 11.60 0.34 7.93
C LEU A 27 10.42 1.25 7.55
N SER A 28 10.56 2.56 7.73
CA SER A 28 9.50 3.53 7.43
C SER A 28 9.20 3.59 5.93
N VAL A 29 10.24 3.62 5.10
CA VAL A 29 10.10 3.63 3.63
C VAL A 29 9.50 2.33 3.14
N GLY A 30 9.98 1.17 3.61
CA GLY A 30 9.43 -0.13 3.25
C GLY A 30 7.94 -0.25 3.61
N LEU A 31 7.57 0.18 4.82
CA LEU A 31 6.18 0.19 5.27
C LEU A 31 5.32 1.13 4.42
N THR A 32 5.83 2.32 4.08
CA THR A 32 5.14 3.28 3.22
C THR A 32 4.88 2.70 1.84
N CYS A 33 5.88 2.08 1.21
CA CYS A 33 5.70 1.40 -0.08
C CYS A 33 4.65 0.29 -0.01
N CYS A 34 4.69 -0.57 1.01
CA CYS A 34 3.69 -1.62 1.19
C CYS A 34 2.26 -1.07 1.33
N ILE A 35 2.10 0.00 2.11
CA ILE A 35 0.80 0.67 2.30
C ILE A 35 0.31 1.27 0.99
N LEU A 36 1.18 1.96 0.24
CA LEU A 36 0.82 2.57 -1.04
C LEU A 36 0.39 1.53 -2.08
N ILE A 37 1.13 0.43 -2.20
CA ILE A 37 0.77 -0.68 -3.10
C ILE A 37 -0.57 -1.28 -2.69
N THR A 38 -0.77 -1.53 -1.40
CA THR A 38 -2.04 -2.06 -0.89
C THR A 38 -3.19 -1.10 -1.20
N LEU A 39 -2.99 0.20 -0.98
CA LEU A 39 -3.98 1.22 -1.27
C LEU A 39 -4.33 1.26 -2.76
N PHE A 40 -3.33 1.13 -3.64
CA PHE A 40 -3.53 1.05 -5.08
C PHE A 40 -4.35 -0.18 -5.48
N ILE A 41 -4.01 -1.36 -4.94
CA ILE A 41 -4.76 -2.59 -5.21
C ILE A 41 -6.20 -2.48 -4.70
N VAL A 42 -6.40 -1.93 -3.50
CA VAL A 42 -7.74 -1.69 -2.95
C VAL A 42 -8.51 -0.73 -3.84
N HIS A 43 -7.89 0.34 -4.32
CA HIS A 43 -8.52 1.29 -5.22
C HIS A 43 -8.95 0.61 -6.54
N GLU A 44 -8.05 -0.15 -7.17
CA GLU A 44 -8.30 -0.85 -8.43
C GLU A 44 -9.41 -1.89 -8.28
N THR A 45 -9.32 -2.74 -7.26
CA THR A 45 -10.32 -3.80 -7.00
C THR A 45 -11.66 -3.27 -6.48
N SER A 46 -11.70 -2.05 -5.95
CA SER A 46 -12.93 -1.38 -5.53
C SER A 46 -13.65 -0.71 -6.70
N TYR A 47 -12.92 -0.34 -7.76
CA TYR A 47 -13.51 0.22 -8.99
C TYR A 47 -14.52 -0.76 -9.63
N ASP A 48 -14.16 -2.04 -9.73
CA ASP A 48 -15.05 -3.11 -10.21
C ASP A 48 -16.20 -3.44 -9.26
N LYS A 49 -16.15 -2.97 -8.00
CA LYS A 49 -17.12 -3.29 -6.95
C LYS A 49 -18.09 -2.15 -6.64
N PHE A 50 -18.04 -1.03 -7.36
CA PHE A 50 -18.94 0.10 -7.15
C PHE A 50 -20.42 -0.25 -7.44
N HIS A 51 -20.67 -1.30 -8.23
CA HIS A 51 -22.01 -1.79 -8.51
C HIS A 51 -22.45 -2.86 -7.51
N LYS A 52 -23.60 -2.64 -6.86
CA LYS A 52 -24.21 -3.53 -5.84
C LYS A 52 -24.43 -4.98 -6.30
N ASN A 53 -24.39 -5.25 -7.61
CA ASN A 53 -24.50 -6.57 -8.24
C ASN A 53 -23.35 -6.87 -9.24
N ALA A 54 -22.12 -6.40 -8.97
CA ALA A 54 -20.96 -6.56 -9.88
C ALA A 54 -20.73 -8.00 -10.35
N ASN A 55 -21.04 -9.01 -9.51
CA ASN A 55 -20.97 -10.44 -9.87
C ASN A 55 -21.92 -10.89 -11.00
N ARG A 56 -22.88 -10.04 -11.43
CA ARG A 56 -23.90 -10.38 -12.44
C ARG A 56 -23.84 -9.45 -13.66
N ILE A 57 -22.82 -8.59 -13.76
CA ILE A 57 -22.63 -7.70 -14.90
C ILE A 57 -21.77 -8.42 -15.92
N TYR A 58 -22.32 -8.65 -17.11
CA TYR A 58 -21.62 -9.26 -18.23
C TYR A 58 -21.37 -8.20 -19.31
N GLN A 59 -20.14 -8.10 -19.80
CA GLN A 59 -19.81 -7.20 -20.90
C GLN A 59 -20.18 -7.85 -22.24
N ILE A 60 -21.07 -7.21 -23.00
CA ILE A 60 -21.43 -7.64 -24.36
C ILE A 60 -20.46 -6.93 -25.32
N ALA A 61 -19.57 -7.70 -25.95
CA ALA A 61 -18.69 -7.19 -27.00
C ALA A 61 -19.26 -7.58 -28.38
N THR A 62 -19.62 -6.60 -29.19
CA THR A 62 -19.99 -6.82 -30.60
C THR A 62 -18.72 -6.78 -31.43
N ILE A 63 -18.33 -7.93 -31.97
CA ILE A 63 -17.25 -8.04 -32.95
C ILE A 63 -17.85 -7.78 -34.33
N PHE A 64 -17.42 -6.68 -34.96
CA PHE A 64 -17.74 -6.40 -36.35
C PHE A 64 -16.74 -7.16 -37.22
N TYR A 65 -17.24 -8.14 -37.98
CA TYR A 65 -16.48 -8.79 -39.03
C TYR A 65 -16.48 -7.85 -40.24
N ASP A 66 -15.33 -7.23 -40.52
CA ASP A 66 -15.10 -6.53 -41.78
C ASP A 66 -14.73 -7.59 -42.83
N GLU A 67 -15.72 -8.05 -43.59
CA GLU A 67 -15.46 -8.81 -44.82
C GLU A 67 -14.91 -7.84 -45.85
N GLY A 68 -13.57 -7.73 -45.87
CA GLY A 68 -12.84 -6.97 -46.87
C GLY A 68 -13.24 -7.39 -48.29
N ALA A 69 -13.68 -6.40 -49.07
CA ALA A 69 -14.00 -6.51 -50.49
C ALA A 69 -12.74 -6.59 -51.37
#